data_AF-A0A7S3KCH5-F1
#
_entry.id   AF-A0A7S3KCH5-F1
#
_cell.length_a   1.000
_cell.length_b   1.000
_cell.length_c   1.000
_cell.angle_alpha   90.00
_cell.angle_beta   90.00
_cell.angle_gamma   90.00
#
_symmetry.space_group_name_H-M   'P 1'
#
loop_
_entity.id
_entity.type
_entity.pdbx_description
1 polymer ?
#
loop_
_entity_poly.entity_id
_entity_poly.type
_entity_poly.pdbx_seq_one_letter_code
_entity_poly.pdbx_strand_id
1 'polypeptide(L)'
;FNTVKQTKTVEVARDPLEYNEGDDDIDPYLNPKLIEAGGKVIDLENSVLKRALHSGTLLVTGVKLWSALHSESWRHRDAATRAFLEYIQAPMKPKYFGKTKKLFRAAIDVAREACLDKLPQIYHTGLDILKTALNEPICGEDVKPKEINLAIKSFVPNLIQKISELNYKVKDQSMIALVKLFEQHHANIGILIDNLMDITEKDPLPDKAPWRIIRARLDILEILLQEFGINEDVWDWAIVYEKLVIPSFFNQSRDVRES
;
A
#
# COMPACT_ATOMS: atom_id res chain seq x y z
N PHE A 1 -30.50 46.79 15.85
CA PHE A 1 -29.53 45.71 15.57
C PHE A 1 -29.56 44.74 16.74
N ASN A 2 -30.23 43.60 16.57
CA ASN A 2 -30.28 42.54 17.59
C ASN A 2 -29.03 41.67 17.46
N THR A 3 -28.19 41.70 18.48
CA THR A 3 -27.00 40.88 18.58
C THR A 3 -27.41 39.46 18.95
N VAL A 4 -27.46 38.58 17.95
CA VAL A 4 -27.61 37.13 18.17
C VAL A 4 -26.37 36.66 18.90
N LYS A 5 -26.52 36.28 20.17
CA LYS A 5 -25.48 35.56 20.92
C LYS A 5 -25.22 34.25 20.21
N GLN A 6 -24.05 34.10 19.61
CA GLN A 6 -23.53 32.81 19.16
C GLN A 6 -23.42 31.90 20.38
N THR A 7 -24.31 30.92 20.45
CA THR A 7 -24.23 29.82 21.40
C THR A 7 -23.01 28.98 20.99
N LYS A 8 -21.91 29.08 21.75
CA LYS A 8 -20.81 28.12 21.65
C LYS A 8 -21.36 26.76 22.07
N THR A 9 -21.60 25.88 21.11
CA THR A 9 -21.80 24.45 21.36
C THR A 9 -20.55 23.95 22.07
N VAL A 10 -20.73 23.47 23.29
CA VAL A 10 -19.69 22.77 24.04
C VAL A 10 -19.47 21.45 23.32
N GLU A 11 -18.39 21.33 22.56
CA GLU A 11 -17.93 20.03 22.05
C GLU A 11 -17.59 19.16 23.25
N VAL A 12 -18.46 18.19 23.54
CA VAL A 12 -18.12 17.10 24.46
C VAL A 12 -16.99 16.34 23.78
N ALA A 13 -15.77 16.45 24.34
CA ALA A 13 -14.62 15.71 23.87
C ALA A 13 -14.93 14.20 23.99
N ARG A 14 -15.35 13.58 22.90
CA ARG A 14 -15.53 12.13 22.78
C ARG A 14 -14.15 11.47 22.67
N ASP A 15 -14.02 10.26 23.19
CA ASP A 15 -12.78 9.50 23.04
C ASP A 15 -12.52 9.25 21.54
N PRO A 16 -11.39 9.68 20.96
CA PRO A 16 -11.09 9.47 19.55
C PRO A 16 -10.96 7.99 19.16
N LEU A 17 -10.86 7.09 20.13
CA LEU A 17 -10.89 5.63 19.94
C LEU A 17 -12.32 5.08 19.83
N GLU A 18 -13.34 5.82 20.27
CA GLU A 18 -14.75 5.47 20.09
C GLU A 18 -15.34 6.15 18.85
N TYR A 19 -14.97 7.41 18.61
CA TYR A 19 -15.51 8.20 17.51
C TYR A 19 -14.62 9.39 17.17
N ASN A 20 -14.43 9.67 15.88
CA ASN A 20 -13.74 10.88 15.44
C ASN A 20 -14.29 11.44 14.11
N GLU A 21 -13.79 12.60 13.68
CA GLU A 21 -14.22 13.27 12.43
C GLU A 21 -14.03 12.39 11.18
N GLY A 22 -13.10 11.43 11.21
CA GLY A 22 -12.94 10.43 10.16
C GLY A 22 -14.17 9.54 9.99
N ASP A 23 -14.89 9.24 11.09
CA ASP A 23 -16.14 8.49 11.02
C ASP A 23 -17.23 9.29 10.28
N ASP A 24 -17.38 10.58 10.60
CA ASP A 24 -18.30 11.49 9.88
C ASP A 24 -17.96 11.60 8.40
N ASP A 25 -16.66 11.67 8.09
CA ASP A 25 -16.17 11.85 6.74
C ASP A 25 -16.45 10.67 5.82
N ILE A 26 -16.31 9.47 6.37
CA ILE A 26 -16.35 8.21 5.63
C ILE A 26 -17.74 7.58 5.64
N ASP A 27 -18.60 7.88 6.61
CA ASP A 27 -19.93 7.26 6.72
C ASP A 27 -20.76 7.30 5.42
N PRO A 28 -20.79 8.39 4.61
CA PRO A 28 -21.51 8.42 3.34
C PRO A 28 -21.08 7.33 2.34
N TYR A 29 -19.82 6.90 2.40
CA TYR A 29 -19.23 5.89 1.52
C TYR A 29 -19.30 4.49 2.13
N LEU A 30 -19.12 4.39 3.44
CA LEU A 30 -19.00 3.13 4.17
C LEU A 30 -20.35 2.52 4.54
N ASN A 31 -21.28 3.33 5.04
CA ASN A 31 -22.54 2.83 5.60
C ASN A 31 -23.39 2.04 4.59
N PRO A 32 -23.56 2.50 3.33
CA PRO A 32 -24.27 1.71 2.32
C PRO A 32 -23.64 0.35 2.08
N LYS A 33 -22.30 0.29 1.98
CA LYS A 33 -21.56 -0.95 1.71
C LYS A 33 -21.55 -1.91 2.90
N LEU A 34 -21.55 -1.40 4.13
CA LEU A 34 -21.67 -2.24 5.32
C LEU A 34 -23.06 -2.85 5.47
N ILE A 35 -24.13 -2.12 5.12
CA ILE A 35 -25.49 -2.67 5.10
C ILE A 35 -25.57 -3.86 4.14
N GLU A 36 -24.99 -3.73 2.94
CA GLU A 36 -24.88 -4.82 1.96
C GLU A 36 -24.03 -6.00 2.46
N ALA A 37 -22.99 -5.73 3.25
CA ALA A 37 -22.05 -6.71 3.75
C ALA A 37 -22.57 -7.57 4.92
N GLY A 38 -23.77 -7.30 5.44
CA GLY A 38 -24.36 -8.00 6.59
C GLY A 38 -24.35 -7.19 7.89
N GLY A 39 -24.00 -5.91 7.84
CA GLY A 39 -24.16 -4.97 8.93
C GLY A 39 -23.04 -5.01 9.97
N LYS A 40 -23.43 -5.17 11.24
CA LYS A 40 -22.69 -4.67 12.42
C LYS A 40 -21.23 -5.13 12.47
N VAL A 41 -20.32 -4.16 12.46
CA VAL A 41 -18.87 -4.36 12.64
C VAL A 41 -18.57 -4.44 14.13
N ILE A 42 -17.67 -5.33 14.52
CA ILE A 42 -17.15 -5.41 15.89
C ILE A 42 -15.96 -4.47 15.99
N ASP A 43 -15.96 -3.61 17.00
CA ASP A 43 -14.87 -2.68 17.24
C ASP A 43 -13.58 -3.41 17.60
N LEU A 44 -12.46 -2.91 17.10
CA LEU A 44 -11.14 -3.46 17.39
C LEU A 44 -10.73 -3.22 18.84
N GLU A 45 -9.77 -4.03 19.29
CA GLU A 45 -9.09 -3.76 20.55
C GLU A 45 -8.41 -2.39 20.54
N ASN A 46 -8.50 -1.68 21.68
CA ASN A 46 -7.92 -0.36 21.87
C ASN A 46 -6.42 -0.28 21.56
N SER A 47 -5.67 -1.39 21.69
CA SER A 47 -4.25 -1.47 21.35
C SER A 47 -3.99 -1.22 19.86
N VAL A 48 -4.84 -1.75 18.98
CA VAL A 48 -4.77 -1.58 17.53
C VAL A 48 -5.18 -0.17 17.15
N LEU A 49 -6.28 0.33 17.72
CA LEU A 49 -6.78 1.68 17.49
C LEU A 49 -5.77 2.76 17.92
N LYS A 50 -5.09 2.57 19.06
CA LYS A 50 -4.04 3.49 19.53
C LYS A 50 -2.87 3.63 18.55
N ARG A 51 -2.46 2.54 17.89
CA ARG A 51 -1.40 2.59 16.87
C ARG A 51 -1.83 3.41 15.65
N ALA A 52 -3.04 3.17 15.15
CA ALA A 52 -3.61 3.94 14.04
C ALA A 52 -3.87 5.41 14.40
N LEU A 53 -4.22 5.69 15.66
CA LEU A 53 -4.37 7.07 16.14
C LEU A 53 -3.01 7.79 16.18
N HIS A 54 -1.95 7.13 16.65
CA HIS A 54 -0.61 7.72 16.71
C HIS A 54 -0.04 8.06 15.32
N SER A 55 -0.31 7.24 14.30
CA SER A 55 0.11 7.55 12.92
C SER A 55 -0.73 8.66 12.26
N GLY A 56 -1.89 8.98 12.85
CA GLY A 56 -2.89 9.90 12.31
C GLY A 56 -3.89 9.24 11.34
N THR A 57 -3.72 7.94 11.06
CA THR A 57 -4.58 7.15 10.17
C THR A 57 -6.00 7.09 10.69
N LEU A 58 -6.19 6.85 11.99
CA LEU A 58 -7.52 6.73 12.59
C LEU A 58 -8.36 8.00 12.46
N LEU A 59 -7.71 9.18 12.43
CA LEU A 59 -8.38 10.48 12.28
C LEU A 59 -8.89 10.73 10.85
N VAL A 60 -8.42 9.95 9.88
CA VAL A 60 -8.85 10.01 8.48
C VAL A 60 -9.83 8.89 8.20
N THR A 61 -9.55 7.67 8.67
CA THR A 61 -10.39 6.50 8.40
C THR A 61 -11.63 6.45 9.28
N GLY A 62 -11.59 7.06 10.47
CA GLY A 62 -12.55 6.76 11.52
C GLY A 62 -12.32 5.38 12.15
N VAL A 63 -12.97 5.16 13.29
CA VAL A 63 -12.96 3.89 14.03
C VAL A 63 -13.71 2.80 13.27
N LYS A 64 -14.85 3.14 12.67
CA LYS A 64 -15.76 2.19 12.02
C LYS A 64 -15.12 1.57 10.77
N LEU A 65 -14.47 2.37 9.92
CA LEU A 65 -13.78 1.84 8.73
C LEU A 65 -12.57 0.99 9.13
N TRP A 66 -11.75 1.49 10.07
CA TRP A 66 -10.55 0.77 10.49
C TRP A 66 -10.89 -0.57 11.12
N SER A 67 -11.97 -0.63 11.90
CA SER A 67 -12.49 -1.88 12.45
C SER A 67 -13.05 -2.82 11.38
N ALA A 68 -13.78 -2.28 10.39
CA ALA A 68 -14.29 -3.06 9.27
C ALA A 68 -13.16 -3.65 8.41
N LEU A 69 -12.06 -2.91 8.23
CA LEU A 69 -10.87 -3.34 7.49
C LEU A 69 -10.15 -4.52 8.15
N HIS A 70 -10.22 -4.64 9.48
CA HIS A 70 -9.60 -5.74 10.25
C HIS A 70 -10.61 -6.81 10.69
N SER A 71 -11.85 -6.74 10.21
CA SER A 71 -12.88 -7.71 10.57
C SER A 71 -12.59 -9.08 9.96
N GLU A 72 -12.92 -10.14 10.70
CA GLU A 72 -12.87 -11.53 10.21
C GLU A 72 -13.76 -11.76 8.98
N SER A 73 -14.90 -11.04 8.90
CA SER A 73 -15.77 -11.05 7.73
C SER A 73 -15.08 -10.36 6.55
N TRP A 74 -14.77 -11.14 5.52
CA TRP A 74 -14.20 -10.61 4.27
C TRP A 74 -15.10 -9.58 3.59
N ARG A 75 -16.42 -9.67 3.78
CA ARG A 75 -17.39 -8.70 3.23
C ARG A 75 -17.22 -7.33 3.87
N HIS A 76 -16.91 -7.27 5.16
CA HIS A 76 -16.62 -6.01 5.84
C HIS A 76 -15.30 -5.41 5.35
N ARG A 77 -14.27 -6.24 5.18
CA ARG A 77 -12.97 -5.78 4.66
C ARG A 77 -13.08 -5.24 3.24
N ASP A 78 -13.80 -5.96 2.38
CA ASP A 78 -14.10 -5.54 1.01
C ASP A 78 -14.95 -4.24 0.96
N ALA A 79 -15.97 -4.13 1.83
CA ALA A 79 -16.76 -2.90 1.95
C ALA A 79 -15.89 -1.72 2.41
N ALA A 80 -15.01 -1.93 3.39
CA ALA A 80 -14.11 -0.91 3.93
C ALA A 80 -13.13 -0.41 2.88
N THR A 81 -12.45 -1.30 2.16
CA THR A 81 -11.46 -0.91 1.15
C THR A 81 -12.13 -0.18 -0.02
N ARG A 82 -13.27 -0.67 -0.51
CA ARG A 82 -14.03 0.02 -1.57
C ARG A 82 -14.55 1.38 -1.13
N ALA A 83 -15.06 1.49 0.10
CA ALA A 83 -15.51 2.76 0.66
C ALA A 83 -14.36 3.76 0.77
N PHE A 84 -13.19 3.32 1.23
CA PHE A 84 -12.02 4.18 1.35
C PHE A 84 -11.52 4.63 -0.03
N LEU A 85 -11.47 3.74 -1.01
CA LEU A 85 -11.10 4.09 -2.38
C LEU A 85 -12.03 5.16 -2.96
N GLU A 86 -13.35 5.00 -2.79
CA GLU A 86 -14.34 5.97 -3.24
C GLU A 86 -14.20 7.31 -2.52
N TYR A 87 -13.94 7.30 -1.21
CA TYR A 87 -13.68 8.50 -0.41
C TYR A 87 -12.48 9.31 -0.93
N ILE A 88 -11.36 8.64 -1.22
CA ILE A 88 -10.14 9.33 -1.67
C ILE A 88 -10.17 9.73 -3.15
N GLN A 89 -11.07 9.14 -3.95
CA GLN A 89 -11.33 9.53 -5.34
C GLN A 89 -12.37 10.65 -5.46
N ALA A 90 -13.18 10.87 -4.44
CA ALA A 90 -14.13 11.98 -4.39
C ALA A 90 -13.40 13.33 -4.28
N PRO A 91 -14.09 14.46 -4.58
CA PRO A 91 -13.50 15.78 -4.40
C PRO A 91 -12.92 15.98 -3.00
N MET A 92 -11.65 16.34 -2.96
CA MET A 92 -10.90 16.47 -1.70
C MET A 92 -11.57 17.48 -0.76
N LYS A 93 -11.73 17.09 0.50
CA LYS A 93 -12.28 17.98 1.53
C LYS A 93 -11.33 19.17 1.80
N PRO A 94 -11.86 20.37 2.09
CA PRO A 94 -11.04 21.57 2.30
C PRO A 94 -9.94 21.46 3.35
N LYS A 95 -10.13 20.61 4.38
CA LYS A 95 -9.14 20.39 5.44
C LYS A 95 -7.82 19.78 4.97
N TYR A 96 -7.80 19.16 3.79
CA TYR A 96 -6.61 18.57 3.20
C TYR A 96 -5.92 19.48 2.18
N PHE A 97 -6.49 20.64 1.83
CA PHE A 97 -5.87 21.57 0.89
C PHE A 97 -4.51 22.07 1.42
N GLY A 98 -3.44 21.72 0.70
CA GLY A 98 -2.05 22.01 1.07
C GLY A 98 -1.55 21.26 2.32
N LYS A 99 -2.30 20.28 2.83
CA LYS A 99 -1.99 19.51 4.05
C LYS A 99 -2.42 18.05 3.88
N THR A 100 -1.91 17.39 2.84
CA THR A 100 -2.39 16.06 2.42
C THR A 100 -1.67 14.94 3.15
N LYS A 101 -0.58 15.21 3.87
CA LYS A 101 0.25 14.22 4.55
C LYS A 101 -0.51 13.22 5.44
N LYS A 102 -1.54 13.65 6.17
CA LYS A 102 -2.36 12.73 6.98
C LYS A 102 -3.18 11.80 6.10
N LEU A 103 -3.80 12.34 5.05
CA LEU A 103 -4.55 11.57 4.07
C LEU A 103 -3.65 10.58 3.33
N PHE A 104 -2.46 11.02 2.91
CA PHE A 104 -1.44 10.16 2.31
C PHE A 104 -1.08 8.99 3.21
N ARG A 105 -0.69 9.24 4.46
CA ARG A 105 -0.34 8.17 5.42
C ARG A 105 -1.49 7.20 5.65
N ALA A 106 -2.71 7.72 5.82
CA ALA A 106 -3.89 6.88 5.99
C ALA A 106 -4.15 6.00 4.76
N ALA A 107 -4.02 6.55 3.56
CA ALA A 107 -4.19 5.80 2.32
C ALA A 107 -3.12 4.73 2.14
N ILE A 108 -1.86 5.04 2.49
CA ILE A 108 -0.78 4.04 2.51
C ILE A 108 -1.04 2.93 3.52
N ASP A 109 -1.53 3.25 4.73
CA ASP A 109 -1.84 2.25 5.75
C ASP A 109 -3.02 1.36 5.32
N VAL A 110 -4.11 1.93 4.80
CA VAL A 110 -5.26 1.17 4.29
C VAL A 110 -4.86 0.29 3.11
N ALA A 111 -4.07 0.83 2.17
CA ALA A 111 -3.55 0.05 1.04
C ALA A 111 -2.69 -1.12 1.51
N ARG A 112 -1.86 -0.92 2.54
CA ARG A 112 -0.99 -1.96 3.11
C ARG A 112 -1.82 -3.12 3.66
N GLU A 113 -2.80 -2.83 4.52
CA GLU A 113 -3.69 -3.87 5.08
C GLU A 113 -4.46 -4.59 3.97
N ALA A 114 -5.00 -3.85 2.99
CA ALA A 114 -5.72 -4.44 1.86
C ALA A 114 -4.81 -5.34 0.98
N CYS A 115 -3.56 -4.94 0.75
CA CYS A 115 -2.60 -5.70 -0.06
C CYS A 115 -2.09 -6.98 0.64
N LEU A 116 -2.33 -7.14 1.94
CA LEU A 116 -2.06 -8.36 2.69
C LEU A 116 -3.25 -9.33 2.71
N ASP A 117 -4.41 -8.91 2.19
CA ASP A 117 -5.58 -9.78 2.13
C ASP A 117 -5.36 -10.97 1.18
N LYS A 118 -5.93 -12.11 1.54
CA LYS A 118 -5.88 -13.34 0.74
C LYS A 118 -6.83 -13.29 -0.45
N LEU A 119 -7.86 -12.46 -0.39
CA LEU A 119 -8.86 -12.33 -1.45
C LEU A 119 -8.39 -11.37 -2.55
N PRO A 120 -8.30 -11.82 -3.81
CA PRO A 120 -7.79 -11.00 -4.91
C PRO A 120 -8.53 -9.67 -5.08
N GLN A 121 -9.85 -9.62 -4.89
CA GLN A 121 -10.60 -8.38 -5.05
C GLN A 121 -10.19 -7.29 -4.05
N ILE A 122 -9.93 -7.67 -2.80
CA ILE A 122 -9.49 -6.74 -1.75
C ILE A 122 -8.05 -6.31 -2.03
N TYR A 123 -7.20 -7.25 -2.42
CA TYR A 123 -5.84 -6.97 -2.87
C TYR A 123 -5.80 -5.96 -4.03
N HIS A 124 -6.63 -6.16 -5.06
CA HIS A 124 -6.71 -5.27 -6.21
C HIS A 124 -7.19 -3.87 -5.83
N THR A 125 -8.21 -3.77 -4.98
CA THR A 125 -8.63 -2.47 -4.41
C THR A 125 -7.50 -1.83 -3.61
N GLY A 126 -6.72 -2.61 -2.85
CA GLY A 126 -5.53 -2.13 -2.16
C GLY A 126 -4.47 -1.53 -3.09
N LEU A 127 -4.20 -2.18 -4.22
CA LEU A 127 -3.31 -1.64 -5.26
C LEU A 127 -3.85 -0.35 -5.87
N ASP A 128 -5.17 -0.22 -6.05
CA ASP A 128 -5.78 0.99 -6.58
C ASP A 128 -5.75 2.15 -5.58
N ILE A 129 -5.92 1.86 -4.29
CA ILE A 129 -5.70 2.84 -3.20
C ILE A 129 -4.24 3.29 -3.21
N LEU A 130 -3.27 2.37 -3.32
CA LEU A 130 -1.84 2.71 -3.39
C LEU A 130 -1.53 3.62 -4.56
N LYS A 131 -2.02 3.29 -5.77
CA LYS A 131 -1.84 4.13 -6.97
C LYS A 131 -2.46 5.50 -6.75
N THR A 132 -3.66 5.57 -6.18
CA THR A 132 -4.35 6.85 -5.95
C THR A 132 -3.61 7.68 -4.90
N ALA A 133 -3.07 7.04 -3.85
CA ALA A 133 -2.30 7.69 -2.80
C ALA A 133 -1.02 8.35 -3.31
N LEU A 134 -0.35 7.74 -4.28
CA LEU A 134 0.92 8.22 -4.84
C LEU A 134 0.76 9.31 -5.91
N ASN A 135 -0.46 9.58 -6.36
CA ASN A 135 -0.74 10.64 -7.31
C ASN A 135 -1.29 11.89 -6.60
N GLU A 136 -1.18 13.04 -7.26
CA GLU A 136 -1.93 14.23 -6.87
C GLU A 136 -3.45 13.96 -6.95
N PRO A 137 -4.25 14.57 -6.06
CA PRO A 137 -3.85 15.52 -5.02
C PRO A 137 -3.40 14.88 -3.70
N ILE A 138 -3.42 13.55 -3.55
CA ILE A 138 -3.12 12.91 -2.26
C ILE A 138 -1.63 13.00 -1.92
N CYS A 139 -0.77 12.67 -2.86
CA CYS A 139 0.66 12.93 -2.76
C CYS A 139 0.96 14.39 -3.15
N GLY A 140 0.51 15.33 -2.32
CA GLY A 140 0.75 16.76 -2.51
C GLY A 140 2.15 17.21 -2.09
N GLU A 141 2.43 18.50 -2.28
CA GLU A 141 3.74 19.11 -2.01
C GLU A 141 4.22 18.95 -0.55
N ASP A 142 3.31 18.76 0.42
CA ASP A 142 3.68 18.56 1.83
C ASP A 142 4.16 17.13 2.16
N VAL A 143 4.04 16.19 1.20
CA VAL A 143 4.54 14.83 1.32
C VAL A 143 6.00 14.77 0.84
N LYS A 144 6.92 14.62 1.79
CA LYS A 144 8.36 14.64 1.48
C LYS A 144 8.82 13.35 0.78
N PRO A 145 9.84 13.41 -0.09
CA PRO A 145 10.45 12.22 -0.71
C PRO A 145 10.78 11.07 0.25
N LYS A 146 11.24 11.38 1.47
CA LYS A 146 11.51 10.37 2.50
C LYS A 146 10.27 9.57 2.89
N GLU A 147 9.10 10.19 2.92
CA GLU A 147 7.83 9.53 3.26
C GLU A 147 7.33 8.67 2.10
N ILE A 148 7.48 9.15 0.86
CA ILE A 148 7.18 8.38 -0.35
C ILE A 148 8.03 7.11 -0.38
N ASN A 149 9.34 7.23 -0.16
CA ASN A 149 10.25 6.08 -0.13
C ASN A 149 9.94 5.10 1.02
N LEU A 150 9.56 5.61 2.19
CA LEU A 150 9.13 4.76 3.31
C LEU A 150 7.85 3.99 2.98
N ALA A 151 6.90 4.64 2.30
CA ALA A 151 5.68 4.00 1.81
C ALA A 151 6.02 2.90 0.79
N ILE A 152 6.76 3.23 -0.27
CA ILE A 152 7.19 2.27 -1.31
C ILE A 152 7.89 1.06 -0.70
N LYS A 153 8.87 1.29 0.20
CA LYS A 153 9.62 0.23 0.88
C LYS A 153 8.71 -0.79 1.58
N SER A 154 7.55 -0.37 2.09
CA SER A 154 6.62 -1.27 2.78
C SER A 154 5.83 -2.20 1.85
N PHE A 155 5.75 -1.91 0.55
CA PHE A 155 5.04 -2.74 -0.44
C PHE A 155 5.94 -3.67 -1.25
N VAL A 156 7.21 -3.27 -1.48
CA VAL A 156 8.13 -3.99 -2.35
C VAL A 156 8.24 -5.50 -2.05
N PRO A 157 8.45 -5.95 -0.79
CA PRO A 157 8.56 -7.39 -0.50
C PRO A 157 7.28 -8.16 -0.90
N ASN A 158 6.12 -7.61 -0.58
CA ASN A 158 4.82 -8.24 -0.88
C ASN A 158 4.57 -8.29 -2.39
N LEU A 159 4.90 -7.22 -3.13
CA LEU A 159 4.75 -7.19 -4.58
C LEU A 159 5.65 -8.23 -5.27
N ILE A 160 6.92 -8.33 -4.87
CA ILE A 160 7.85 -9.37 -5.38
C ILE A 160 7.28 -10.77 -5.11
N GLN A 161 6.75 -11.01 -3.90
CA GLN A 161 6.10 -12.27 -3.56
C GLN A 161 4.89 -12.54 -4.47
N LYS A 162 4.02 -11.55 -4.68
CA LYS A 162 2.82 -11.66 -5.51
C LYS A 162 3.13 -11.92 -6.99
N ILE A 163 4.23 -11.34 -7.52
CA ILE A 163 4.70 -11.59 -8.89
C ILE A 163 5.19 -13.05 -9.06
N SER A 164 5.65 -13.69 -7.99
CA SER A 164 6.06 -15.11 -8.02
C SER A 164 4.90 -16.12 -7.90
N GLU A 165 3.66 -15.66 -7.68
CA GLU A 165 2.48 -16.52 -7.55
C GLU A 165 2.01 -17.10 -8.89
N LEU A 166 1.24 -18.20 -8.83
CA LEU A 166 0.67 -18.86 -10.02
C LEU A 166 -0.48 -18.10 -10.67
N ASN A 167 -1.11 -17.19 -9.95
CA ASN A 167 -2.24 -16.45 -10.46
C ASN A 167 -1.74 -15.35 -11.41
N TYR A 168 -1.79 -15.62 -12.72
CA TYR A 168 -1.31 -14.69 -13.75
C TYR A 168 -1.91 -13.29 -13.63
N LYS A 169 -3.19 -13.16 -13.31
CA LYS A 169 -3.83 -11.85 -13.14
C LYS A 169 -3.23 -11.08 -11.96
N VAL A 170 -2.98 -11.74 -10.83
CA VAL A 170 -2.31 -11.13 -9.67
C VAL A 170 -0.87 -10.80 -10.02
N LYS A 171 -0.14 -11.69 -10.69
CA LYS A 171 1.24 -11.46 -11.16
C LYS A 171 1.33 -10.18 -11.99
N ASP A 172 0.54 -10.08 -13.06
CA ASP A 172 0.61 -8.96 -14.01
C ASP A 172 0.26 -7.63 -13.34
N GLN A 173 -0.80 -7.60 -12.54
CA GLN A 173 -1.20 -6.39 -11.83
C GLN A 173 -0.21 -5.97 -10.76
N SER A 174 0.47 -6.93 -10.12
CA SER A 174 1.53 -6.64 -9.14
C SER A 174 2.78 -6.11 -9.82
N MET A 175 3.14 -6.64 -10.99
CA MET A 175 4.24 -6.13 -11.81
C MET A 175 3.96 -4.69 -12.25
N ILE A 176 2.77 -4.42 -12.82
CA ILE A 176 2.38 -3.07 -13.23
C ILE A 176 2.39 -2.11 -12.04
N ALA A 177 1.88 -2.54 -10.88
CA ALA A 177 1.90 -1.71 -9.69
C ALA A 177 3.33 -1.41 -9.26
N LEU A 178 4.21 -2.41 -9.23
CA LEU A 178 5.61 -2.27 -8.84
C LEU A 178 6.34 -1.25 -9.71
N VAL A 179 6.26 -1.38 -11.04
CA VAL A 179 6.91 -0.44 -11.97
C VAL A 179 6.43 0.98 -11.73
N LYS A 180 5.11 1.18 -11.62
CA LYS A 180 4.50 2.50 -11.34
C LYS A 180 4.93 3.13 -10.01
N LEU A 181 5.31 2.34 -9.00
CA LEU A 181 5.88 2.89 -7.76
C LEU A 181 7.21 3.59 -8.02
N PHE A 182 8.02 3.06 -8.94
CA PHE A 182 9.36 3.56 -9.22
C PHE A 182 9.43 4.57 -10.38
N GLU A 183 8.35 4.73 -11.15
CA GLU A 183 8.17 5.85 -12.09
C GLU A 183 8.05 7.21 -11.37
N GLN A 184 7.74 7.22 -10.07
CA GLN A 184 7.63 8.45 -9.29
C GLN A 184 9.01 9.14 -9.21
N HIS A 185 9.09 10.45 -9.53
CA HIS A 185 10.33 11.24 -9.59
C HIS A 185 11.24 11.20 -8.34
N HIS A 186 10.76 10.66 -7.23
CA HIS A 186 11.47 10.60 -5.95
C HIS A 186 11.67 9.18 -5.42
N ALA A 187 11.26 8.14 -6.17
CA ALA A 187 11.44 6.76 -5.76
C ALA A 187 12.91 6.34 -5.89
N ASN A 188 13.46 5.82 -4.81
CA ASN A 188 14.81 5.27 -4.79
C ASN A 188 14.79 3.82 -5.28
N ILE A 189 15.20 3.61 -6.52
CA ILE A 189 15.30 2.29 -7.16
C ILE A 189 16.18 1.31 -6.38
N GLY A 190 17.17 1.79 -5.62
CA GLY A 190 18.00 0.95 -4.75
C GLY A 190 17.17 0.13 -3.76
N ILE A 191 16.01 0.62 -3.32
CA ILE A 191 15.07 -0.13 -2.47
C ILE A 191 14.56 -1.39 -3.18
N LEU A 192 14.26 -1.30 -4.49
CA LEU A 192 13.83 -2.47 -5.25
C LEU A 192 14.99 -3.45 -5.42
N ILE A 193 16.16 -2.97 -5.81
CA ILE A 193 17.34 -3.82 -6.03
C ILE A 193 17.72 -4.56 -4.74
N ASP A 194 17.76 -3.87 -3.60
CA ASP A 194 17.91 -4.46 -2.26
C ASP A 194 17.02 -5.70 -2.04
N ASN A 195 15.73 -5.56 -2.37
CA ASN A 195 14.74 -6.62 -2.17
C ASN A 195 14.79 -7.71 -3.24
N LEU A 196 15.34 -7.45 -4.44
CA LEU A 196 15.62 -8.49 -5.42
C LEU A 196 16.82 -9.34 -4.99
N MET A 197 17.82 -8.69 -4.39
CA MET A 197 19.09 -9.31 -3.98
C MET A 197 19.00 -10.08 -2.65
N ASP A 198 17.94 -9.92 -1.87
CA ASP A 198 17.72 -10.60 -0.59
C ASP A 198 17.88 -12.13 -0.66
N ILE A 199 17.52 -12.72 -1.80
CA ILE A 199 17.60 -14.15 -2.09
C ILE A 199 19.05 -14.66 -2.20
N THR A 200 20.01 -13.75 -2.38
CA THR A 200 21.44 -14.09 -2.50
C THR A 200 22.13 -14.16 -1.14
N GLU A 201 21.45 -13.74 -0.07
CA GLU A 201 22.03 -13.69 1.27
C GLU A 201 21.69 -14.91 2.13
N LYS A 202 20.71 -15.73 1.72
CA LYS A 202 20.19 -16.86 2.51
C LYS A 202 19.89 -18.05 1.62
N ASP A 203 20.13 -19.24 2.15
CA ASP A 203 19.76 -20.48 1.47
C ASP A 203 18.22 -20.63 1.31
N PRO A 204 17.76 -21.23 0.21
CA PRO A 204 18.55 -21.69 -0.93
C PRO A 204 19.02 -20.53 -1.83
N LEU A 205 20.29 -20.55 -2.24
CA LEU A 205 20.86 -19.63 -3.24
C LEU A 205 20.15 -19.75 -4.62
N PRO A 206 20.30 -18.78 -5.53
CA PRO A 206 19.50 -18.72 -6.77
C PRO A 206 19.59 -19.96 -7.68
N ASP A 207 20.70 -20.71 -7.65
CA ASP A 207 20.87 -21.97 -8.38
C ASP A 207 19.97 -23.11 -7.86
N LYS A 208 19.58 -23.05 -6.58
CA LYS A 208 18.76 -24.06 -5.89
C LYS A 208 17.39 -23.56 -5.46
N ALA A 209 17.16 -22.25 -5.50
CA ALA A 209 15.91 -21.65 -5.11
C ALA A 209 14.74 -22.08 -6.03
N PRO A 210 13.49 -22.06 -5.51
CA PRO A 210 12.32 -22.35 -6.32
C PRO A 210 12.27 -21.47 -7.56
N TRP A 211 12.19 -22.09 -8.74
CA TRP A 211 12.37 -21.41 -10.01
C TRP A 211 11.46 -20.18 -10.22
N ARG A 212 10.22 -20.23 -9.72
CA ARG A 212 9.25 -19.11 -9.83
C ARG A 212 9.73 -17.86 -9.12
N ILE A 213 10.40 -18.03 -7.99
CA ILE A 213 10.91 -16.92 -7.16
C ILE A 213 12.06 -16.23 -7.89
N ILE A 214 12.94 -17.01 -8.51
CA ILE A 214 14.07 -16.49 -9.29
C ILE A 214 13.59 -15.88 -10.59
N ARG A 215 12.71 -16.57 -11.34
CA ARG A 215 12.12 -16.05 -12.57
C ARG A 215 11.42 -14.72 -12.34
N ALA A 216 10.63 -14.59 -11.26
CA ALA A 216 9.98 -13.33 -10.92
C ALA A 216 10.99 -12.20 -10.69
N ARG A 217 12.10 -12.47 -9.99
CA ARG A 217 13.15 -11.46 -9.75
C ARG A 217 13.87 -11.07 -11.04
N LEU A 218 14.15 -12.02 -11.92
CA LEU A 218 14.75 -11.76 -13.24
C LEU A 218 13.79 -10.97 -14.14
N ASP A 219 12.50 -11.33 -14.19
CA ASP A 219 11.47 -10.58 -14.93
C ASP A 219 11.40 -9.12 -14.43
N ILE A 220 11.45 -8.89 -13.11
CA ILE A 220 11.47 -7.53 -12.53
C ILE A 220 12.76 -6.79 -12.89
N LEU A 221 13.91 -7.47 -12.80
CA LEU A 221 15.21 -6.89 -13.11
C LEU A 221 15.29 -6.47 -14.57
N GLU A 222 14.81 -7.30 -15.49
CA GLU A 222 14.76 -7.01 -16.93
C GLU A 222 13.95 -5.73 -17.19
N ILE A 223 12.73 -5.65 -16.65
CA ILE A 223 11.87 -4.46 -16.81
C ILE A 223 12.53 -3.22 -16.22
N LEU A 224 13.13 -3.34 -15.04
CA LEU A 224 13.83 -2.23 -14.39
C LEU A 224 14.98 -1.71 -15.26
N LEU A 225 15.77 -2.62 -15.84
CA LEU A 225 16.86 -2.25 -16.75
C LEU A 225 16.36 -1.59 -18.04
N GLN A 226 15.22 -2.05 -18.56
CA GLN A 226 14.59 -1.46 -19.75
C GLN A 226 14.05 -0.05 -19.50
N GLU A 227 13.40 0.16 -18.36
CA GLU A 227 12.72 1.42 -18.02
C GLU A 227 13.68 2.48 -17.45
N PHE A 228 14.62 2.07 -16.60
CA PHE A 228 15.47 2.99 -15.83
C PHE A 228 16.96 2.93 -16.17
N GLY A 229 17.39 1.89 -16.89
CA GLY A 229 18.80 1.67 -17.21
C GLY A 229 19.67 1.28 -16.01
N ILE A 230 20.99 1.25 -16.25
CA ILE A 230 22.01 0.99 -15.22
C ILE A 230 22.46 2.32 -14.64
N ASN A 231 22.44 2.43 -13.31
CA ASN A 231 22.94 3.59 -12.59
C ASN A 231 23.85 3.14 -11.43
N GLU A 232 25.16 3.32 -11.61
CA GLU A 232 26.21 2.95 -10.64
C GLU A 232 26.18 3.82 -9.36
N ASP A 233 25.57 5.01 -9.41
CA ASP A 233 25.41 5.86 -8.22
C ASP A 233 24.29 5.32 -7.29
N VAL A 234 23.41 4.46 -7.81
CA VAL A 234 22.27 3.90 -7.07
C VAL A 234 22.62 2.54 -6.48
N TRP A 235 23.33 1.69 -7.22
CA TRP A 235 23.66 0.33 -6.80
C TRP A 235 24.90 -0.21 -7.53
N ASP A 236 25.62 -1.13 -6.88
CA ASP A 236 26.73 -1.86 -7.50
C ASP A 236 26.20 -3.02 -8.36
N TRP A 237 26.20 -2.82 -9.69
CA TRP A 237 25.65 -3.77 -10.64
C TRP A 237 26.52 -5.01 -10.85
N ALA A 238 27.81 -4.94 -10.51
CA ALA A 238 28.68 -6.11 -10.53
C ALA A 238 28.17 -7.14 -9.50
N ILE A 239 27.76 -6.70 -8.31
CA ILE A 239 27.19 -7.58 -7.29
C ILE A 239 25.88 -8.24 -7.77
N VAL A 240 25.01 -7.48 -8.46
CA VAL A 240 23.76 -8.02 -9.02
C VAL A 240 24.07 -9.10 -10.04
N TYR A 241 25.01 -8.83 -10.94
CA TYR A 241 25.41 -9.79 -11.96
C TYR A 241 26.04 -11.05 -11.35
N GLU A 242 26.99 -10.89 -10.43
CA GLU A 242 27.73 -11.99 -9.83
C GLU A 242 26.89 -12.89 -8.91
N LYS A 243 25.99 -12.29 -8.12
CA LYS A 243 25.27 -13.03 -7.07
C LYS A 243 23.87 -13.46 -7.45
N LEU A 244 23.21 -12.78 -8.39
CA LEU A 244 21.85 -13.12 -8.82
C LEU A 244 21.85 -13.70 -10.24
N VAL A 245 22.44 -13.00 -11.22
CA VAL A 245 22.35 -13.39 -12.63
C VAL A 245 23.18 -14.64 -12.93
N ILE A 246 24.48 -14.63 -12.59
CA ILE A 246 25.37 -15.78 -12.87
C ILE A 246 24.85 -17.08 -12.23
N PRO A 247 24.48 -17.13 -10.94
CA PRO A 247 23.98 -18.35 -10.33
C PRO A 247 22.65 -18.82 -10.94
N SER A 248 21.84 -17.91 -11.47
CA SER A 248 20.56 -18.26 -12.13
C SER A 248 20.77 -19.08 -13.41
N PHE A 249 21.89 -18.94 -14.13
CA PHE A 249 22.23 -19.81 -15.27
C PHE A 249 22.42 -21.28 -14.88
N PHE A 250 22.64 -21.58 -13.60
CA PHE A 250 22.79 -22.94 -13.08
C PHE A 250 21.50 -23.47 -12.42
N ASN A 251 20.41 -22.70 -12.44
CA ASN A 251 19.13 -23.15 -11.91
C ASN A 251 18.62 -24.37 -12.70
N GLN A 252 17.93 -25.29 -12.02
CA GLN A 252 17.39 -26.51 -12.64
C GLN A 252 16.31 -26.22 -13.71
N SER A 253 15.58 -25.11 -13.57
CA SER A 253 14.55 -24.72 -14.54
C SER A 253 15.15 -24.08 -15.79
N ARG A 254 14.72 -24.56 -16.96
CA ARG A 254 15.08 -23.97 -18.25
C ARG A 254 14.61 -22.51 -18.36
N ASP A 255 13.40 -22.22 -17.90
CA ASP A 255 12.82 -20.87 -17.96
C ASP A 255 13.64 -19.85 -17.17
N VAL A 256 14.34 -20.26 -16.12
CA VAL A 256 15.23 -19.37 -15.35
C VAL A 256 16.55 -19.14 -16.08
N ARG A 257 17.08 -20.17 -16.76
CA ARG A 257 18.36 -20.07 -17.49
C ARG A 257 18.27 -19.27 -18.79
N GLU A 258 17.08 -19.19 -19.38
CA GLU A 258 16.83 -18.47 -20.65
C GLU A 258 16.32 -17.03 -20.44
N SER A 259 16.03 -16.65 -19.20
CA SER A 259 15.77 -15.26 -18.77
C SER A 259 17.06 -14.46 -18.72
#